data_AF-A0A8J2TDR9-F1
#
_entry.id   AF-A0A8J2TDR9-F1
#
_cell.length_a   1.000
_cell.length_b   1.000
_cell.length_c   1.000
_cell.angle_alpha   90.00
_cell.angle_beta   90.00
_cell.angle_gamma   90.00
#
_symmetry.space_group_name_H-M   'P 1'
#
loop_
_entity.id
_entity.type
_entity.pdbx_description
1 polymer ?
#
loop_
_entity_poly.entity_id
_entity_poly.type
_entity_poly.pdbx_seq_one_letter_code
_entity_poly.pdbx_strand_id
1 'polypeptide(L)' 'MFLYHLSRIIQDSVVLCEQIRVIDKSRIIRILGHLEQSYLTQIEQAICTILDITTV' A
#
# COMPACT_ATOMS: atom_id res chain seq x y z
N MET A 1 -11.15 6.87 0.49
CA MET A 1 -11.37 5.71 -0.40
C MET A 1 -10.62 5.98 -1.70
N PHE A 2 -9.41 5.45 -1.85
CA PHE A 2 -8.59 5.63 -3.04
C PHE A 2 -8.58 4.32 -3.83
N LEU A 3 -9.11 4.35 -5.04
CA LEU A 3 -9.12 3.24 -5.99
C LEU A 3 -7.75 3.18 -6.67
N TYR A 4 -7.10 2.01 -6.63
CA TYR A 4 -5.78 1.81 -7.22
C TYR A 4 -5.86 0.80 -8.38
N HIS A 5 -5.29 1.19 -9.52
CA HIS A 5 -5.06 0.31 -10.66
C HIS A 5 -3.63 -0.24 -10.58
N LEU A 6 -3.49 -1.44 -10.01
CA LEU A 6 -2.25 -2.20 -10.10
C LEU A 6 -2.24 -2.94 -11.43
N SER A 7 -1.20 -2.77 -12.24
CA SER A 7 -1.06 -3.29 -13.62
C SER A 7 -1.21 -4.81 -13.82
N ARG A 8 -1.47 -5.56 -12.74
CA ARG A 8 -1.73 -7.01 -12.76
C ARG A 8 -2.87 -7.47 -11.86
N ILE A 9 -3.59 -6.56 -11.21
CA ILE A 9 -4.84 -6.92 -10.51
C ILE A 9 -5.97 -6.77 -11.51
N ILE A 10 -6.74 -7.84 -11.69
CA ILE A 10 -7.82 -7.96 -12.68
C ILE A 10 -8.98 -6.97 -12.38
N GLN A 11 -9.02 -6.44 -11.16
CA GLN A 11 -10.08 -5.59 -10.64
C GLN A 11 -9.48 -4.42 -9.83
N ASP A 12 -10.07 -3.24 -9.97
CA ASP A 12 -9.71 -2.08 -9.16
C ASP A 12 -9.76 -2.45 -7.67
N SER A 13 -8.71 -2.09 -6.93
CA SER A 13 -8.50 -2.53 -5.56
C SER A 13 -8.09 -1.36 -4.67
N VAL A 14 -8.17 -1.55 -3.36
CA VAL A 14 -7.78 -0.54 -2.36
C VAL A 14 -6.67 -1.07 -1.45
N VAL A 15 -5.72 -0.21 -1.06
CA VAL A 15 -4.71 -0.55 -0.04
C VAL A 15 -5.30 -0.26 1.35
N LEU A 16 -5.28 -1.25 2.24
CA LEU A 16 -5.80 -1.13 3.61
C LEU A 16 -4.66 -0.78 4.58
N CYS A 17 -4.30 0.50 4.67
CA CYS A 17 -3.20 0.96 5.53
C CYS A 17 -3.41 0.65 7.02
N GLU A 18 -4.66 0.57 7.49
CA GLU A 18 -5.00 0.19 8.88
C GLU A 18 -4.66 -1.26 9.22
N GLN A 19 -4.48 -2.11 8.20
CA GLN A 19 -4.10 -3.52 8.36
C GLN A 19 -2.59 -3.76 8.15
N ILE A 20 -1.78 -2.70 8.23
CA ILE A 20 -0.33 -2.81 8.12
C ILE A 20 0.20 -3.78 9.18
N ARG A 21 1.08 -4.71 8.75
CA ARG A 21 1.68 -5.71 9.63
C ARG A 21 3.07 -6.10 9.17
N VAL A 22 3.91 -6.46 10.12
CA VAL A 22 5.17 -7.14 9.86
C VAL A 22 4.88 -8.60 9.52
N ILE A 23 5.50 -9.11 8.45
CA ILE A 23 5.42 -10.52 8.06
C ILE A 23 6.83 -11.09 7.90
N ASP A 24 6.98 -12.38 8.16
CA ASP A 24 8.18 -13.11 7.79
C ASP A 24 8.29 -13.25 6.25
N LYS A 25 9.51 -13.19 5.72
CA LYS A 25 9.76 -13.22 4.27
C LYS A 25 9.30 -14.53 3.62
N SER A 26 9.26 -15.64 4.36
CA SER A 26 8.75 -16.92 3.85
C SER A 26 7.28 -16.89 3.45
N ARG A 27 6.49 -15.92 3.96
CA ARG A 27 5.08 -15.76 3.61
C ARG A 27 4.87 -15.13 2.22
N ILE A 28 5.92 -14.61 1.59
CA ILE A 28 5.86 -14.00 0.25
C ILE A 28 6.02 -15.09 -0.81
N ILE A 29 4.92 -15.43 -1.48
CA ILE A 29 4.91 -16.48 -2.53
C ILE A 29 5.46 -15.96 -3.87
N ARG A 30 5.11 -14.72 -4.24
CA ARG A 30 5.53 -14.09 -5.50
C ARG A 30 5.24 -12.59 -5.51
N ILE A 31 5.92 -11.86 -6.40
CA ILE A 31 5.67 -10.44 -6.69
C ILE A 31 4.63 -10.35 -7.81
N LEU A 32 3.57 -9.57 -7.61
CA LEU A 32 2.50 -9.38 -8.61
C LEU A 32 2.76 -8.15 -9.50
N GLY A 33 3.42 -7.12 -9.00
CA GLY A 33 3.71 -5.90 -9.73
C GLY A 33 4.29 -4.84 -8.82
N HIS A 34 4.39 -3.61 -9.33
CA HIS A 34 4.88 -2.44 -8.61
C HIS A 34 3.82 -1.35 -8.60
N LEU A 35 3.79 -0.57 -7.52
CA LEU A 35 3.01 0.65 -7.44
C LEU A 35 3.80 1.80 -8.06
N GLU A 36 3.11 2.69 -8.75
CA GLU A 36 3.69 3.96 -9.18
C GLU A 36 4.02 4.86 -7.98
N GLN A 37 5.00 5.75 -8.16
CA GLN A 37 5.46 6.65 -7.11
C GLN A 37 4.34 7.53 -6.55
N SER A 38 3.40 7.96 -7.41
CA SER A 38 2.22 8.74 -7.04
C SER A 38 1.36 8.05 -5.99
N TYR A 39 1.23 6.73 -6.08
CA TYR A 39 0.48 5.93 -5.12
C TYR A 39 1.27 5.67 -3.85
N LEU A 40 2.59 5.50 -3.93
CA LEU A 40 3.43 5.37 -2.75
C LEU A 40 3.35 6.63 -1.86
N THR A 41 3.36 7.83 -2.44
CA THR A 41 3.18 9.09 -1.70
C THR A 41 1.81 9.16 -1.00
N GLN A 42 0.74 8.68 -1.63
CA GLN A 42 -0.58 8.62 -0.99
C GLN A 42 -0.60 7.63 0.19
N ILE A 43 0.07 6.49 0.06
CA ILE A 43 0.18 5.49 1.13
C ILE A 43 0.97 6.05 2.31
N GLU A 44 2.08 6.76 2.05
CA GLU A 44 2.88 7.43 3.08
C GLU A 44 2.04 8.43 3.88
N GLN A 45 1.31 9.32 3.19
CA GLN A 45 0.41 10.28 3.83
C GLN A 45 -0.66 9.58 4.68
N ALA A 46 -1.25 8.50 4.15
CA ALA A 46 -2.27 7.73 4.85
C ALA A 46 -1.72 7.05 6.11
N ILE A 47 -0.53 6.45 6.03
CA ILE A 47 0.14 5.83 7.19
C ILE A 47 0.45 6.90 8.25
N CYS A 48 0.95 8.06 7.84
CA CYS A 48 1.24 9.15 8.76
C CYS A 48 -0.02 9.63 9.49
N THR A 49 -1.13 9.73 8.76
CA THR A 49 -2.44 10.10 9.34
C THR A 49 -2.95 9.05 10.32
N ILE A 50 -2.84 7.76 9.99
CA ILE A 50 -3.32 6.66 10.85
C ILE A 50 -2.48 6.52 12.12
N LEU A 51 -1.18 6.80 12.03
CA LEU A 51 -0.25 6.68 13.14
C LEU A 51 -0.05 7.99 13.92
N ASP A 52 -0.72 9.08 13.51
CA ASP A 52 -0.59 10.42 14.07
C ASP A 52 0.87 10.91 14.14
N ILE A 53 1.61 10.68 13.05
CA ILE A 53 3.01 11.13 12.90
C ILE A 53 3.09 12.21 11.81
N THR A 54 3.96 13.20 12.03
CA THR A 54 4.22 14.26 11.04
C THR A 54 5.33 13.81 10.10
N THR A 55 5.08 13.85 8.79
CA THR A 55 6.11 13.67 7.76
C THR A 55 7.10 14.84 7.83
N VAL A 56 8.39 14.55 7.93
CA VAL A 56 9.49 15.53 7.99
C VAL A 56 10.00 15.87 6.60
#